data_AF-A0A524FY45-F1
#
_entry.id   AF-A0A524FY45-F1
#
_cell.length_a   1.000
_cell.length_b   1.000
_cell.length_c   1.000
_cell.angle_alpha   90.00
_cell.angle_beta   90.00
_cell.angle_gamma   90.00
#
_symmetry.space_group_name_H-M   'P 1'
#
loop_
_entity.id
_entity.type
_entity.pdbx_description
1 polymer ?
#
loop_
_entity_poly.entity_id
_entity_poly.type
_entity_poly.pdbx_seq_one_letter_code
_entity_poly.pdbx_strand_id
1 'polypeptide(L)'
;MQGINDFNLWEGWILQLFDAATGLLVFIFAILAIIICCLLCGNLPETNETSTKTRTSTRQRSPPEQRYPSRVVREPPFAPRPIPGVSHAVTKVTPSSPTGSKEVKALRGGEFVGNRMRFKVKVLNDTPYTITDVRVFLISYPSAALRLASDDDDEFFPKIEPAGFRSPTFDFLPTQDCVRGDIVAGVSYIDMTGKAHTLSTRPFVIRAVCDLLIPDQVTPEEFTARLRSHEHGEIVIKVEEWTPEEMFDKALRIVDESNFFEISSKSDMKEGIAFSTITGLAKGKYTGKSVGVQISITGPSKKKGATCIIRVSGEDQAMILPAIDDLKERLSAWLCPLCSSPLTLENVADLKAGKVIECPFCCVSIGR
;
A
#
# COMPACT_ATOMS: atom_id res chain seq x y z
N MET A 1 65.93 -39.58 -30.51
CA MET A 1 64.80 -40.54 -30.57
C MET A 1 63.90 -40.28 -29.37
N GLN A 2 62.86 -39.48 -29.56
CA GLN A 2 61.78 -39.27 -28.58
C GLN A 2 60.54 -39.96 -29.16
N GLY A 3 60.02 -40.95 -28.43
CA GLY A 3 58.76 -41.63 -28.73
C GLY A 3 57.69 -41.13 -27.77
N ILE A 4 56.60 -40.65 -28.35
CA ILE A 4 55.44 -40.04 -27.69
C ILE A 4 54.45 -41.16 -27.30
N ASN A 5 53.96 -41.15 -26.06
CA ASN A 5 52.92 -42.05 -25.55
C ASN A 5 51.57 -41.29 -25.49
N ASP A 6 50.78 -41.36 -26.58
CA ASP A 6 49.46 -40.72 -26.72
C ASP A 6 48.28 -41.67 -26.38
N PHE A 7 48.43 -42.59 -25.43
CA PHE A 7 47.41 -43.63 -25.20
C PHE A 7 46.40 -43.37 -24.05
N ASN A 8 46.52 -42.28 -23.29
CA ASN A 8 45.71 -42.05 -22.08
C ASN A 8 44.59 -40.98 -22.20
N LEU A 9 44.34 -40.44 -23.39
CA LEU A 9 43.34 -39.37 -23.58
C LEU A 9 41.97 -39.85 -24.09
N TRP A 10 41.83 -41.13 -24.45
CA TRP A 10 40.59 -41.67 -25.04
C TRP A 10 39.60 -42.25 -24.01
N GLU A 11 40.05 -42.75 -22.86
CA GLU A 11 39.16 -43.40 -21.88
C GLU A 11 38.26 -42.41 -21.11
N GLY A 12 38.69 -41.16 -20.93
CA GLY A 12 37.92 -40.15 -20.20
C GLY A 12 36.66 -39.65 -20.92
N TRP A 13 36.68 -39.62 -22.26
CA TRP A 13 35.55 -39.10 -23.05
C TRP A 13 34.40 -40.10 -23.17
N ILE A 14 34.69 -41.40 -23.11
CA ILE A 14 33.68 -42.45 -23.24
C ILE A 14 32.77 -42.49 -22.00
N LEU A 15 33.32 -42.24 -20.80
CA LEU A 15 32.53 -42.21 -19.56
C LEU A 15 31.60 -40.99 -19.48
N GLN A 16 32.02 -39.82 -19.96
CA GLN A 16 31.15 -38.62 -19.98
C GLN A 16 30.01 -38.72 -21.00
N LEU A 17 30.22 -39.39 -22.14
CA LEU A 17 29.17 -39.63 -23.13
C LEU A 17 28.11 -40.62 -22.61
N PHE A 18 28.48 -41.58 -21.77
CA PHE A 18 27.54 -42.53 -21.18
C PHE A 18 26.59 -41.88 -20.15
N ASP A 19 27.07 -40.94 -19.34
CA ASP A 19 26.21 -40.21 -18.38
C ASP A 19 25.22 -39.26 -19.06
N ALA A 20 25.61 -38.65 -20.19
CA ALA A 20 24.70 -37.78 -20.94
C ALA A 20 23.59 -38.58 -21.63
N ALA A 21 23.92 -39.76 -22.17
CA ALA A 21 22.96 -40.62 -22.87
C ALA A 21 21.94 -41.27 -21.92
N THR A 22 22.36 -41.67 -20.72
CA THR A 22 21.45 -42.22 -19.68
C THR A 22 20.50 -41.14 -19.15
N GLY A 23 20.99 -39.93 -18.92
CA GLY A 23 20.16 -38.78 -18.52
C GLY A 23 19.07 -38.45 -19.54
N LEU A 24 19.40 -38.45 -20.83
CA LEU A 24 18.45 -38.19 -21.92
C LEU A 24 17.36 -39.28 -21.99
N LEU A 25 17.75 -40.55 -21.86
CA LEU A 25 16.80 -41.67 -21.88
C LEU A 25 15.81 -41.59 -20.71
N VAL A 26 16.27 -41.32 -19.49
CA VAL A 26 15.39 -41.17 -18.32
C VAL A 26 14.40 -40.01 -18.52
N PHE A 27 14.85 -38.91 -19.10
CA PHE A 27 14.00 -37.76 -19.39
C PHE A 27 12.90 -38.08 -20.42
N ILE A 28 13.25 -38.81 -21.50
CA ILE A 28 12.30 -39.26 -22.52
C ILE A 28 11.25 -40.21 -21.91
N PHE A 29 11.65 -41.15 -21.06
CA PHE A 29 10.71 -42.05 -20.38
C PHE A 29 9.76 -41.31 -19.43
N ALA A 30 10.24 -40.28 -18.72
CA ALA A 30 9.40 -39.45 -17.85
C ALA A 30 8.33 -38.68 -18.66
N ILE A 31 8.69 -38.11 -19.81
CA ILE A 31 7.74 -37.41 -20.69
C ILE A 31 6.70 -38.38 -21.24
N LEU A 32 7.12 -39.56 -21.71
CA LEU A 32 6.18 -40.57 -22.22
C LEU A 32 5.21 -41.05 -21.14
N ALA A 33 5.67 -41.23 -19.90
CA ALA A 33 4.80 -41.59 -18.78
C ALA A 33 3.74 -40.51 -18.49
N ILE A 34 4.12 -39.22 -18.56
CA ILE A 34 3.17 -38.10 -18.40
C ILE A 34 2.13 -38.11 -19.52
N ILE A 35 2.55 -38.27 -20.78
CA ILE A 35 1.64 -38.31 -21.93
C ILE A 35 0.65 -39.48 -21.81
N ILE A 36 1.12 -40.67 -21.42
CA ILE A 36 0.26 -41.84 -21.20
C ILE A 36 -0.73 -41.59 -20.06
N CYS A 37 -0.28 -40.96 -18.97
CA CYS A 37 -1.14 -40.62 -17.83
C CYS A 37 -2.23 -39.61 -18.25
N CYS A 38 -1.88 -38.58 -19.02
CA CYS A 38 -2.83 -37.61 -19.56
C CYS A 38 -3.85 -38.26 -20.51
N LEU A 39 -3.43 -39.21 -21.35
CA LEU A 39 -4.33 -39.93 -22.26
C LEU A 39 -5.28 -40.88 -21.51
N LEU A 40 -4.83 -41.49 -20.41
CA LEU A 40 -5.66 -42.37 -19.59
C LEU A 40 -6.64 -41.60 -18.69
N CYS A 41 -6.29 -40.39 -18.24
CA CYS A 41 -7.15 -39.56 -17.38
C CYS A 41 -8.13 -38.67 -18.14
N GLY A 42 -8.04 -38.56 -19.47
CA GLY A 42 -8.86 -37.66 -20.29
C GLY A 42 -10.32 -38.08 -20.55
N ASN A 43 -10.77 -39.23 -20.05
CA ASN A 43 -12.14 -39.73 -20.25
C ASN A 43 -12.93 -39.82 -18.93
N LEU A 44 -13.10 -38.69 -18.24
CA LEU A 44 -14.13 -38.58 -17.20
C LEU A 44 -15.42 -38.06 -17.84
N PRO A 45 -16.53 -38.81 -17.79
CA PRO A 45 -17.80 -38.40 -18.39
C PRO A 45 -18.39 -37.20 -17.64
N GLU A 46 -18.74 -36.15 -18.38
CA GLU A 46 -19.50 -35.00 -17.90
C GLU A 46 -20.86 -35.46 -17.35
N THR A 47 -21.02 -35.44 -16.02
CA THR A 47 -22.31 -35.62 -15.38
C THR A 47 -23.14 -34.35 -15.57
N ASN A 48 -24.08 -34.40 -16.51
CA ASN A 48 -25.15 -33.42 -16.69
C ASN A 48 -26.07 -33.40 -15.46
N GLU A 49 -25.92 -32.40 -14.58
CA GLU A 49 -26.89 -32.14 -13.53
C GLU A 49 -28.15 -31.49 -14.11
N THR A 50 -29.20 -32.30 -14.16
CA THR A 50 -30.55 -31.91 -14.55
C THR A 50 -31.22 -31.21 -13.37
N SER A 51 -31.50 -29.91 -13.52
CA SER A 51 -32.26 -29.11 -12.55
C SER A 51 -33.73 -29.55 -12.48
N THR A 52 -34.05 -30.44 -11.54
CA THR A 52 -35.42 -30.84 -11.23
C THR A 52 -36.11 -29.81 -10.33
N LYS A 53 -37.08 -29.08 -10.91
CA LYS A 53 -38.08 -28.28 -10.18
C LYS A 53 -38.91 -29.19 -9.29
N THR A 54 -38.75 -29.08 -7.98
CA THR A 54 -39.70 -29.66 -7.00
C THR A 54 -40.36 -28.53 -6.22
N ARG A 55 -41.62 -28.28 -6.57
CA ARG A 55 -42.58 -27.53 -5.75
C ARG A 55 -42.87 -28.38 -4.51
N THR A 56 -42.57 -27.85 -3.33
CA THR A 56 -43.14 -28.38 -2.08
C THR A 56 -43.58 -27.22 -1.20
N SER A 57 -44.90 -27.04 -1.18
CA SER A 57 -45.63 -26.28 -0.17
C SER A 57 -45.42 -26.96 1.19
N THR A 58 -44.80 -26.28 2.15
CA THR A 58 -44.85 -26.69 3.56
C THR A 58 -44.70 -25.49 4.49
N ARG A 59 -45.84 -25.10 5.07
CA ARG A 59 -46.05 -24.79 6.50
C ARG A 59 -45.12 -23.76 7.14
N GLN A 60 -45.64 -22.53 7.26
CA GLN A 60 -45.25 -21.52 8.24
C GLN A 60 -45.06 -22.14 9.64
N ARG A 61 -43.80 -22.18 10.09
CA ARG A 61 -43.44 -22.20 11.51
C ARG A 61 -42.62 -20.94 11.77
N SER A 62 -43.04 -20.21 12.79
CA SER A 62 -42.36 -19.03 13.32
C SER A 62 -40.89 -19.33 13.64
N PRO A 63 -39.98 -18.38 13.39
CA PRO A 63 -38.57 -18.55 13.71
C PRO A 63 -38.37 -18.60 15.24
N PRO A 64 -37.46 -19.45 15.74
CA PRO A 64 -37.06 -19.42 17.14
C PRO A 64 -36.35 -18.10 17.44
N GLU A 65 -36.75 -17.49 18.55
CA GLU A 65 -36.22 -16.27 19.13
C GLU A 65 -34.71 -16.41 19.37
N GLN A 66 -33.90 -15.89 18.44
CA GLN A 66 -32.46 -15.78 18.59
C GLN A 66 -32.17 -14.71 19.66
N ARG A 67 -31.80 -15.18 20.85
CA ARG A 67 -31.10 -14.36 21.85
C ARG A 67 -29.77 -13.90 21.26
N TYR A 68 -29.75 -12.67 20.77
CA TYR A 68 -28.52 -11.97 20.46
C TYR A 68 -27.69 -11.83 21.74
N PRO A 69 -26.38 -12.17 21.72
CA PRO A 69 -25.49 -11.82 22.82
C PRO A 69 -25.49 -10.30 22.98
N SER A 70 -25.76 -9.86 24.21
CA SER A 70 -25.81 -8.45 24.60
C SER A 70 -24.58 -7.72 24.09
N ARG A 71 -24.82 -6.77 23.18
CA ARG A 71 -23.83 -5.83 22.67
C ARG A 71 -23.28 -5.05 23.86
N VAL A 72 -22.01 -5.26 24.20
CA VAL A 72 -21.29 -4.40 25.15
C VAL A 72 -21.25 -3.01 24.53
N VAL A 73 -22.09 -2.12 25.04
CA VAL A 73 -22.07 -0.70 24.72
C VAL A 73 -20.76 -0.16 25.28
N ARG A 74 -19.77 0.04 24.40
CA ARG A 74 -18.60 0.86 24.75
C ARG A 74 -19.10 2.30 24.93
N GLU A 75 -18.85 2.84 26.12
CA GLU A 75 -19.11 4.25 26.41
C GLU A 75 -18.42 5.14 25.36
N PRO A 76 -19.08 6.22 24.90
CA PRO A 76 -18.48 7.17 23.99
C PRO A 76 -17.25 7.83 24.65
N PRO A 77 -16.17 8.08 23.90
CA PRO A 77 -15.02 8.80 24.43
C PRO A 77 -15.43 10.19 24.90
N PHE A 78 -14.94 10.55 26.08
CA PHE A 78 -15.16 11.83 26.75
C PHE A 78 -15.02 13.01 25.77
N ALA A 79 -16.08 13.82 25.67
CA ALA A 79 -16.00 15.11 25.00
C ALA A 79 -14.98 16.01 25.72
N PRO A 80 -13.98 16.58 25.03
CA PRO A 80 -13.01 17.46 25.66
C PRO A 80 -13.72 18.72 26.17
N ARG A 81 -13.61 19.00 27.48
CA ARG A 81 -14.07 20.25 28.06
C ARG A 81 -13.07 21.36 27.69
N PRO A 82 -13.52 22.54 27.24
CA PRO A 82 -12.63 23.67 27.00
C PRO A 82 -11.97 24.12 28.32
N ILE A 83 -10.66 24.31 28.29
CA ILE A 83 -9.86 24.83 29.41
C ILE A 83 -10.27 26.30 29.64
N PRO A 84 -10.84 26.67 30.80
CA PRO A 84 -11.15 28.05 31.10
C PRO A 84 -9.85 28.84 31.27
N GLY A 85 -9.64 29.89 30.48
CA GLY A 85 -8.54 30.84 30.66
C GLY A 85 -7.65 31.12 29.46
N VAL A 86 -7.81 30.41 28.33
CA VAL A 86 -7.06 30.71 27.10
C VAL A 86 -7.84 31.73 26.26
N SER A 87 -7.59 33.01 26.52
CA SER A 87 -8.02 34.10 25.66
C SER A 87 -7.14 34.11 24.40
N HIS A 88 -7.60 33.40 23.36
CA HIS A 88 -6.98 33.50 22.05
C HIS A 88 -7.24 34.91 21.47
N ALA A 89 -6.24 35.78 21.57
CA ALA A 89 -6.09 36.88 20.64
C ALA A 89 -5.76 36.28 19.26
N VAL A 90 -6.82 35.86 18.54
CA VAL A 90 -6.70 35.46 17.14
C VAL A 90 -6.41 36.73 16.34
N THR A 91 -5.12 37.04 16.20
CA THR A 91 -4.67 38.00 15.21
C THR A 91 -4.94 37.36 13.86
N LYS A 92 -5.98 37.84 13.18
CA LYS A 92 -6.35 37.44 11.82
C LYS A 92 -5.17 37.79 10.91
N VAL A 93 -4.24 36.84 10.75
CA VAL A 93 -3.14 36.95 9.80
C VAL A 93 -3.81 37.10 8.43
N THR A 94 -3.80 38.32 7.91
CA THR A 94 -4.23 38.57 6.55
C THR A 94 -3.14 37.98 5.67
N PRO A 95 -3.39 36.89 4.91
CA PRO A 95 -2.37 36.32 4.06
C PRO A 95 -1.96 37.40 3.06
N SER A 96 -0.72 37.87 3.18
CA SER A 96 -0.12 38.77 2.21
C SER A 96 -0.18 38.08 0.86
N SER A 97 -0.99 38.61 -0.05
CA SER A 97 -1.15 38.08 -1.40
C SER A 97 0.23 38.02 -2.06
N PRO A 98 0.77 36.83 -2.37
CA PRO A 98 2.02 36.75 -3.10
C PRO A 98 1.81 37.47 -4.43
N THR A 99 2.79 38.27 -4.83
CA THR A 99 2.89 38.98 -6.12
C THR A 99 3.10 37.97 -7.26
N GLY A 100 2.24 36.95 -7.33
CA GLY A 100 2.25 35.91 -8.34
C GLY A 100 1.66 36.43 -9.63
N SER A 101 2.22 35.99 -10.75
CA SER A 101 1.65 36.24 -12.07
C SER A 101 0.17 35.82 -12.10
N LYS A 102 -0.66 36.69 -12.67
CA LYS A 102 -2.10 36.48 -12.87
C LYS A 102 -2.29 35.48 -14.01
N GLU A 103 -2.19 34.20 -13.68
CA GLU A 103 -2.27 33.09 -14.63
C GLU A 103 -3.34 32.08 -14.22
N VAL A 104 -3.88 31.35 -15.19
CA VAL A 104 -4.74 30.20 -14.90
C VAL A 104 -3.89 29.08 -14.32
N LYS A 105 -4.31 28.51 -13.19
CA LYS A 105 -3.57 27.45 -12.48
C LYS A 105 -4.41 26.18 -12.40
N ALA A 106 -3.74 25.04 -12.57
CA ALA A 106 -4.32 23.72 -12.35
C ALA A 106 -3.66 23.08 -11.12
N LEU A 107 -4.43 22.93 -10.05
CA LEU A 107 -4.03 22.23 -8.83
C LEU A 107 -4.69 20.86 -8.78
N ARG A 108 -4.13 19.96 -7.99
CA ARG A 108 -4.60 18.58 -7.85
C ARG A 108 -4.46 18.10 -6.40
N GLY A 109 -5.36 17.21 -6.01
CA GLY A 109 -5.33 16.49 -4.74
C GLY A 109 -6.15 15.22 -4.85
N GLY A 110 -5.94 14.30 -3.93
CA GLY A 110 -6.72 13.08 -3.89
C GLY A 110 -6.69 12.42 -2.52
N GLU A 111 -7.70 11.62 -2.25
CA GLU A 111 -7.89 10.94 -0.97
C GLU A 111 -8.70 9.65 -1.18
N PHE A 112 -8.44 8.63 -0.35
CA PHE A 112 -9.31 7.46 -0.30
C PHE A 112 -10.50 7.75 0.61
N VAL A 113 -11.71 7.69 0.06
CA VAL A 113 -12.97 7.80 0.82
C VAL A 113 -13.66 6.45 0.81
N GLY A 114 -13.49 5.69 1.89
CA GLY A 114 -14.01 4.33 2.00
C GLY A 114 -13.31 3.37 1.04
N ASN A 115 -13.99 2.94 -0.01
CA ASN A 115 -13.46 2.00 -1.01
C ASN A 115 -13.22 2.66 -2.38
N ARG A 116 -13.19 4.00 -2.43
CA ARG A 116 -13.01 4.77 -3.66
C ARG A 116 -11.85 5.74 -3.48
N MET A 117 -10.99 5.82 -4.49
CA MET A 117 -9.99 6.86 -4.57
C MET A 117 -10.60 8.06 -5.28
N ARG A 118 -10.73 9.18 -4.56
CA ARG A 118 -11.29 10.41 -5.08
C ARG A 118 -10.16 11.34 -5.51
N PHE A 119 -10.07 11.62 -6.80
CA PHE A 119 -9.09 12.55 -7.36
C PHE A 119 -9.77 13.84 -7.80
N LYS A 120 -9.27 14.99 -7.33
CA LYS A 120 -9.83 16.31 -7.63
C LYS A 120 -8.83 17.18 -8.35
N VAL A 121 -9.29 17.83 -9.41
CA VAL A 121 -8.49 18.82 -10.14
C VAL A 121 -9.15 20.18 -9.95
N LYS A 122 -8.44 21.13 -9.34
CA LYS A 122 -8.93 22.49 -9.13
C LYS A 122 -8.34 23.43 -10.18
N VAL A 123 -9.20 23.98 -11.03
CA VAL A 123 -8.84 25.01 -12.02
C VAL A 123 -9.16 26.37 -11.43
N LEU A 124 -8.13 27.21 -11.25
CA LEU A 124 -8.21 28.56 -10.71
C LEU A 124 -7.95 29.56 -11.83
N ASN A 125 -8.86 30.50 -12.02
CA ASN A 125 -8.66 31.61 -12.95
C ASN A 125 -8.22 32.88 -12.19
N ASP A 126 -6.92 33.05 -11.98
CA ASP A 126 -6.38 34.27 -11.35
C ASP A 126 -6.22 35.44 -12.35
N THR A 127 -6.64 35.25 -13.60
CA THR A 127 -6.63 36.31 -14.62
C THR A 127 -7.80 37.26 -14.42
N PRO A 128 -7.72 38.52 -14.90
CA PRO A 128 -8.83 39.47 -14.79
C PRO A 128 -9.93 39.24 -15.86
N TYR A 129 -9.85 38.17 -16.65
CA TYR A 129 -10.76 37.91 -17.76
C TYR A 129 -11.42 36.54 -17.61
N THR A 130 -12.63 36.39 -18.16
CA THR A 130 -13.34 35.10 -18.20
C THR A 130 -12.65 34.17 -19.20
N ILE A 131 -12.42 32.93 -18.82
CA ILE A 131 -11.99 31.86 -19.73
C ILE A 131 -13.20 31.00 -20.10
N THR A 132 -13.25 30.50 -21.34
CA THR A 132 -14.35 29.66 -21.85
C THR A 132 -13.86 28.28 -22.25
N ASP A 133 -14.82 27.39 -22.50
CA ASP A 133 -14.59 26.04 -23.04
C ASP A 133 -13.55 25.27 -22.23
N VAL A 134 -13.72 25.30 -20.90
CA VAL A 134 -12.79 24.68 -19.98
C VAL A 134 -13.08 23.19 -19.90
N ARG A 135 -12.11 22.39 -20.35
CA ARG A 135 -12.17 20.93 -20.30
C ARG A 135 -11.09 20.40 -19.37
N VAL A 136 -11.48 19.57 -18.42
CA VAL A 136 -10.55 18.89 -17.51
C VAL A 136 -10.60 17.41 -17.83
N PHE A 137 -9.47 16.79 -18.11
CA PHE A 137 -9.40 15.40 -18.55
C PHE A 137 -8.24 14.67 -17.90
N LEU A 138 -8.35 13.35 -17.79
CA LEU A 138 -7.25 12.51 -17.30
C LEU A 138 -6.28 12.21 -18.44
N ILE A 139 -4.99 12.48 -18.22
CA ILE A 139 -3.93 12.16 -19.18
C ILE A 139 -3.46 10.72 -18.96
N SER A 140 -3.24 10.34 -17.69
CA SER A 140 -2.79 9.00 -17.32
C SER A 140 -3.18 8.68 -15.88
N TYR A 141 -3.46 7.40 -15.62
CA TYR A 141 -3.65 6.83 -14.28
C TYR A 141 -3.27 5.34 -14.32
N PRO A 142 -2.98 4.69 -13.17
CA PRO A 142 -2.60 3.27 -13.15
C PRO A 142 -3.82 2.36 -13.41
N SER A 143 -4.19 2.21 -14.69
CA SER A 143 -5.39 1.48 -15.13
C SER A 143 -5.40 -0.01 -14.78
N ALA A 144 -4.24 -0.60 -14.49
CA ALA A 144 -4.14 -1.97 -13.99
C ALA A 144 -4.68 -2.13 -12.55
N ALA A 145 -4.58 -1.08 -11.73
CA ALA A 145 -4.94 -1.09 -10.31
C ALA A 145 -6.15 -0.21 -9.97
N LEU A 146 -6.54 0.71 -10.87
CA LEU A 146 -7.67 1.61 -10.72
C LEU A 146 -8.55 1.58 -11.96
N ARG A 147 -9.86 1.56 -11.74
CA ARG A 147 -10.88 1.74 -12.78
C ARG A 147 -11.71 2.99 -12.49
N LEU A 148 -11.99 3.81 -13.48
CA LEU A 148 -12.91 4.94 -13.30
C LEU A 148 -14.31 4.43 -12.94
N ALA A 149 -14.97 5.13 -12.01
CA ALA A 149 -16.35 4.84 -11.65
C ALA A 149 -17.36 5.40 -12.67
N SER A 150 -16.96 6.46 -13.38
CA SER A 150 -17.64 7.01 -14.56
C SER A 150 -17.04 6.43 -15.83
N ASP A 151 -17.80 6.40 -16.91
CA ASP A 151 -17.29 6.06 -18.24
C ASP A 151 -16.50 7.24 -18.85
N ASP A 152 -16.80 8.47 -18.41
CA ASP A 152 -16.15 9.68 -18.89
C ASP A 152 -14.83 9.94 -18.13
N ASP A 153 -13.76 10.18 -18.89
CA ASP A 153 -12.44 10.58 -18.38
C ASP A 153 -12.20 12.10 -18.44
N ASP A 154 -13.26 12.84 -18.78
CA ASP A 154 -13.26 14.29 -18.88
C ASP A 154 -14.52 14.96 -18.35
N GLU A 155 -14.39 16.24 -18.00
CA GLU A 155 -15.44 17.10 -17.46
C GLU A 155 -15.39 18.46 -18.17
N PHE A 156 -16.55 18.94 -18.63
CA PHE A 156 -16.68 20.18 -19.38
C PHE A 156 -17.36 21.29 -18.59
N PHE A 157 -16.79 22.49 -18.65
CA PHE A 157 -17.35 23.69 -18.07
C PHE A 157 -17.35 24.83 -19.10
N PRO A 158 -18.50 25.48 -19.36
CA PRO A 158 -18.60 26.48 -20.42
C PRO A 158 -17.76 27.73 -20.15
N LYS A 159 -17.60 28.12 -18.87
CA LYS A 159 -16.79 29.28 -18.48
C LYS A 159 -16.36 29.27 -17.01
N ILE A 160 -15.28 29.99 -16.73
CA ILE A 160 -14.81 30.33 -15.37
C ILE A 160 -14.53 31.84 -15.30
N GLU A 161 -15.28 32.52 -14.44
CA GLU A 161 -15.16 33.97 -14.23
C GLU A 161 -13.81 34.36 -13.59
N PRO A 162 -13.39 35.64 -13.68
CA PRO A 162 -12.20 36.15 -12.99
C PRO A 162 -12.24 35.83 -11.49
N ALA A 163 -11.11 35.40 -10.93
CA ALA A 163 -10.97 34.89 -9.57
C ALA A 163 -11.89 33.68 -9.21
N GLY A 164 -12.56 33.11 -10.20
CA GLY A 164 -13.40 31.93 -10.05
C GLY A 164 -12.62 30.63 -10.11
N PHE A 165 -13.28 29.53 -9.72
CA PHE A 165 -12.70 28.19 -9.84
C PHE A 165 -13.73 27.11 -10.16
N ARG A 166 -13.23 25.99 -10.68
CA ARG A 166 -13.95 24.72 -10.82
C ARG A 166 -13.13 23.59 -10.22
N SER A 167 -13.80 22.55 -9.75
CA SER A 167 -13.15 21.43 -9.08
C SER A 167 -13.79 20.08 -9.45
N PRO A 168 -13.72 19.67 -10.73
CA PRO A 168 -14.15 18.34 -11.14
C PRO A 168 -13.48 17.24 -10.30
N THR A 169 -14.22 16.16 -10.13
CA THR A 169 -13.85 15.02 -9.29
C THR A 169 -13.95 13.75 -10.10
N PHE A 170 -12.86 12.98 -10.14
CA PHE A 170 -12.78 11.67 -10.76
C PHE A 170 -12.72 10.62 -9.64
N ASP A 171 -13.75 9.80 -9.53
CA ASP A 171 -13.79 8.72 -8.55
C ASP A 171 -13.26 7.42 -9.20
N PHE A 172 -12.26 6.80 -8.59
CA PHE A 172 -11.68 5.53 -9.02
C PHE A 172 -12.06 4.40 -8.05
N LEU A 173 -12.31 3.23 -8.61
CA LEU A 173 -12.49 1.95 -7.93
C LEU A 173 -11.19 1.16 -7.98
N PRO A 174 -10.57 0.83 -6.84
CA PRO A 174 -9.45 -0.09 -6.82
C PRO A 174 -9.85 -1.47 -7.34
N THR A 175 -9.03 -2.03 -8.21
CA THR A 175 -9.15 -3.41 -8.72
C THR A 175 -8.12 -4.34 -8.09
N GLN A 176 -7.14 -3.79 -7.38
CA GLN A 176 -6.08 -4.49 -6.68
C GLN A 176 -5.97 -3.98 -5.24
N ASP A 177 -5.41 -4.79 -4.35
CA ASP A 177 -5.19 -4.43 -2.94
C ASP A 177 -3.99 -3.51 -2.72
N CYS A 178 -3.13 -3.37 -3.71
CA CYS A 178 -1.98 -2.47 -3.66
C CYS A 178 -2.05 -1.54 -4.85
N VAL A 179 -2.40 -0.29 -4.60
CA VAL A 179 -2.45 0.74 -5.63
C VAL A 179 -1.19 1.58 -5.52
N ARG A 180 -0.35 1.51 -6.57
CA ARG A 180 0.77 2.42 -6.77
C ARG A 180 0.76 2.95 -8.18
N GLY A 181 0.98 4.25 -8.32
CA GLY A 181 1.16 4.89 -9.62
C GLY A 181 0.84 6.38 -9.55
N ASP A 182 0.93 7.02 -10.70
CA ASP A 182 0.73 8.45 -10.82
C ASP A 182 -0.56 8.75 -11.57
N ILE A 183 -1.34 9.70 -11.04
CA ILE A 183 -2.45 10.30 -11.77
C ILE A 183 -2.02 11.66 -12.29
N VAL A 184 -2.18 11.88 -13.59
CA VAL A 184 -1.89 13.13 -14.29
C VAL A 184 -3.16 13.58 -15.00
N ALA A 185 -3.51 14.86 -14.85
CA ALA A 185 -4.66 15.47 -15.51
C ALA A 185 -4.25 16.69 -16.33
N GLY A 186 -4.98 16.91 -17.41
CA GLY A 186 -4.89 18.05 -18.30
C GLY A 186 -6.07 19.01 -18.11
N VAL A 187 -5.83 20.28 -18.42
CA VAL A 187 -6.84 21.33 -18.47
C VAL A 187 -6.66 22.07 -19.78
N SER A 188 -7.68 22.06 -20.64
CA SER A 188 -7.75 22.86 -21.85
C SER A 188 -8.75 24.00 -21.66
N TYR A 189 -8.45 25.20 -22.15
CA TYR A 189 -9.37 26.34 -22.11
C TYR A 189 -9.10 27.33 -23.24
N ILE A 190 -10.06 28.21 -23.51
CA ILE A 190 -9.92 29.32 -24.45
C ILE A 190 -9.86 30.63 -23.65
N ASP A 191 -8.86 31.47 -23.94
CA ASP A 191 -8.72 32.78 -23.31
C ASP A 191 -9.61 33.85 -23.96
N MET A 192 -9.59 35.07 -23.39
CA MET A 192 -10.31 36.23 -23.92
C MET A 192 -9.98 36.59 -25.38
N THR A 193 -8.83 36.16 -25.91
CA THR A 193 -8.37 36.45 -27.27
C THR A 193 -8.82 35.38 -28.26
N GLY A 194 -9.51 34.34 -27.79
CA GLY A 194 -9.89 33.18 -28.59
C GLY A 194 -8.76 32.17 -28.77
N LYS A 195 -7.63 32.31 -28.04
CA LYS A 195 -6.50 31.38 -28.12
C LYS A 195 -6.71 30.22 -27.16
N ALA A 196 -6.53 29.00 -27.68
CA ALA A 196 -6.56 27.78 -26.88
C ALA A 196 -5.24 27.60 -26.09
N HIS A 197 -5.37 27.17 -24.84
CA HIS A 197 -4.27 26.85 -23.94
C HIS A 197 -4.48 25.48 -23.34
N THR A 198 -3.37 24.79 -23.03
CA THR A 198 -3.40 23.51 -22.34
C THR A 198 -2.39 23.52 -21.20
N LEU A 199 -2.84 23.10 -20.03
CA LEU A 199 -2.04 22.97 -18.82
C LEU A 199 -2.05 21.51 -18.37
N SER A 200 -0.92 21.00 -17.89
CA SER A 200 -0.85 19.71 -17.22
C SER A 200 -0.65 19.92 -15.72
N THR A 201 -1.38 19.17 -14.90
CA THR A 201 -1.11 19.11 -13.47
C THR A 201 0.20 18.35 -13.22
N ARG A 202 0.88 18.66 -12.10
CA ARG A 202 1.99 17.81 -11.65
C ARG A 202 1.44 16.43 -11.25
N PRO A 203 2.17 15.33 -11.50
CA PRO A 203 1.76 14.00 -11.08
C PRO A 203 1.31 13.95 -9.62
N PHE A 204 0.17 13.29 -9.39
CA PHE A 204 -0.31 12.92 -8.07
C PHE A 204 0.04 11.47 -7.80
N VAL A 205 1.06 11.25 -6.99
CA VAL A 205 1.56 9.92 -6.65
C VAL A 205 0.58 9.27 -5.66
N ILE A 206 -0.06 8.18 -6.08
CA ILE A 206 -0.89 7.35 -5.22
C ILE A 206 -0.04 6.21 -4.68
N ARG A 207 -0.13 6.03 -3.36
CA ARG A 207 0.39 4.87 -2.63
C ARG A 207 -0.66 4.46 -1.61
N ALA A 208 -1.40 3.41 -1.90
CA ALA A 208 -2.36 2.83 -0.96
C ALA A 208 -2.19 1.32 -0.97
N VAL A 209 -1.51 0.82 0.04
CA VAL A 209 -1.28 -0.60 0.27
C VAL A 209 -2.07 -1.00 1.51
N CYS A 210 -1.66 -0.47 2.67
CA CYS A 210 -2.18 -0.91 3.95
C CYS A 210 -3.64 -0.51 4.22
N ASP A 211 -4.14 0.57 3.62
CA ASP A 211 -5.55 1.00 3.77
C ASP A 211 -6.54 0.02 3.12
N LEU A 212 -6.05 -0.85 2.24
CA LEU A 212 -6.84 -1.86 1.53
C LEU A 212 -6.64 -3.27 2.10
N LEU A 213 -5.99 -3.38 3.26
CA LEU A 213 -5.81 -4.62 3.98
C LEU A 213 -6.84 -4.75 5.12
N ILE A 214 -7.19 -6.00 5.42
CA ILE A 214 -8.05 -6.38 6.54
C ILE A 214 -7.23 -7.28 7.47
N PRO A 215 -7.18 -7.01 8.79
CA PRO A 215 -6.45 -7.87 9.74
C PRO A 215 -6.97 -9.31 9.70
N ASP A 216 -6.07 -10.31 9.59
CA ASP A 216 -6.43 -11.74 9.53
C ASP A 216 -5.93 -12.48 10.77
N GLN A 217 -6.87 -12.95 11.59
CA GLN A 217 -6.56 -13.65 12.83
C GLN A 217 -6.20 -15.11 12.55
N VAL A 218 -4.97 -15.50 12.90
CA VAL A 218 -4.46 -16.87 12.74
C VAL A 218 -3.58 -17.25 13.93
N THR A 219 -3.39 -18.55 14.13
CA THR A 219 -2.44 -19.04 15.13
C THR A 219 -0.99 -18.90 14.63
N PRO A 220 0.01 -18.82 15.54
CA PRO A 220 1.43 -18.79 15.15
C PRO A 220 1.87 -19.99 14.29
N GLU A 221 1.29 -21.17 14.54
CA GLU A 221 1.58 -22.39 13.78
C GLU A 221 1.06 -22.28 12.35
N GLU A 222 -0.18 -21.82 12.18
CA GLU A 222 -0.79 -21.58 10.87
C GLU A 222 -0.03 -20.49 10.09
N PHE A 223 0.37 -19.41 10.76
CA PHE A 223 1.17 -18.37 10.15
C PHE A 223 2.49 -18.90 9.59
N THR A 224 3.18 -19.73 10.38
CA THR A 224 4.44 -20.36 9.96
C THR A 224 4.23 -21.29 8.76
N ALA A 225 3.09 -22.00 8.70
CA ALA A 225 2.73 -22.83 7.55
C ALA A 225 2.49 -21.98 6.30
N ARG A 226 1.73 -20.88 6.39
CA ARG A 226 1.47 -19.96 5.28
C ARG A 226 2.73 -19.27 4.76
N LEU A 227 3.62 -18.85 5.66
CA LEU A 227 4.90 -18.23 5.27
C LEU A 227 5.77 -19.14 4.40
N ARG A 228 5.68 -20.47 4.56
CA ARG A 228 6.47 -21.43 3.76
C ARG A 228 5.97 -21.57 2.34
N SER A 229 4.67 -21.35 2.09
CA SER A 229 4.07 -21.46 0.76
C SER A 229 4.14 -20.17 -0.05
N HIS A 230 4.42 -19.02 0.58
CA HIS A 230 4.35 -17.72 -0.06
C HIS A 230 5.70 -17.27 -0.60
N GLU A 231 5.66 -16.51 -1.70
CA GLU A 231 6.81 -15.72 -2.13
C GLU A 231 7.11 -14.64 -1.09
N HIS A 232 8.39 -14.26 -0.99
CA HIS A 232 8.83 -13.26 -0.02
C HIS A 232 9.83 -12.28 -0.61
N GLY A 233 9.73 -11.05 -0.14
CA GLY A 233 10.72 -9.99 -0.35
C GLY A 233 11.28 -9.54 1.00
N GLU A 234 12.49 -9.00 0.98
CA GLU A 234 13.18 -8.53 2.18
C GLU A 234 13.91 -7.21 1.89
N ILE A 235 13.92 -6.31 2.87
CA ILE A 235 14.75 -5.11 2.87
C ILE A 235 15.35 -4.85 4.24
N VAL A 236 16.58 -4.33 4.24
CA VAL A 236 17.29 -3.91 5.45
C VAL A 236 17.33 -2.39 5.54
N ILE A 237 16.98 -1.86 6.70
CA ILE A 237 16.98 -0.43 7.01
C ILE A 237 17.89 -0.23 8.22
N LYS A 238 18.78 0.76 8.14
CA LYS A 238 19.59 1.21 9.27
C LYS A 238 19.05 2.55 9.74
N VAL A 239 18.72 2.65 11.02
CA VAL A 239 18.19 3.85 11.64
C VAL A 239 19.17 4.30 12.72
N GLU A 240 19.86 5.41 12.46
CA GLU A 240 20.92 5.89 13.33
C GLU A 240 20.38 6.62 14.56
N GLU A 241 19.15 7.13 14.51
CA GLU A 241 18.65 8.04 15.54
C GLU A 241 17.88 7.39 16.69
N TRP A 242 17.40 6.17 16.51
CA TRP A 242 16.58 5.47 17.51
C TRP A 242 17.31 4.29 18.12
N THR A 243 16.97 4.00 19.38
CA THR A 243 17.38 2.74 19.99
C THR A 243 16.54 1.58 19.44
N PRO A 244 17.03 0.33 19.53
CA PRO A 244 16.25 -0.84 19.12
C PRO A 244 14.89 -0.94 19.81
N GLU A 245 14.81 -0.54 21.08
CA GLU A 245 13.57 -0.56 21.88
C GLU A 245 12.56 0.49 21.38
N GLU A 246 13.00 1.74 21.15
CA GLU A 246 12.16 2.79 20.56
C GLU A 246 11.66 2.37 19.16
N MET A 247 12.52 1.72 18.39
CA MET A 247 12.18 1.21 17.06
C MET A 247 11.17 0.07 17.11
N PHE A 248 11.26 -0.80 18.12
CA PHE A 248 10.29 -1.88 18.35
C PHE A 248 8.90 -1.32 18.67
N ASP A 249 8.80 -0.37 19.60
CA ASP A 249 7.53 0.28 19.95
C ASP A 249 6.93 1.00 18.74
N LYS A 250 7.77 1.66 17.93
CA LYS A 250 7.34 2.30 16.70
C LYS A 250 6.82 1.29 15.67
N ALA A 251 7.54 0.18 15.49
CA ALA A 251 7.16 -0.85 14.54
C ALA A 251 5.83 -1.53 14.92
N LEU A 252 5.56 -1.74 16.21
CA LEU A 252 4.25 -2.24 16.67
C LEU A 252 3.10 -1.33 16.24
N ARG A 253 3.24 -0.01 16.45
CA ARG A 253 2.22 0.96 16.03
C ARG A 253 2.02 0.96 14.52
N ILE A 254 3.11 0.91 13.76
CA ILE A 254 3.03 0.87 12.29
C ILE A 254 2.32 -0.40 11.82
N VAL A 255 2.59 -1.56 12.42
CA VAL A 255 1.91 -2.83 12.06
C VAL A 255 0.40 -2.73 12.31
N ASP A 256 -0.02 -2.19 13.46
CA ASP A 256 -1.43 -1.97 13.80
C ASP A 256 -2.11 -0.97 12.84
N GLU A 257 -1.51 0.21 12.64
CA GLU A 257 -1.99 1.25 11.71
C GLU A 257 -1.98 0.80 10.25
N SER A 258 -1.25 -0.27 9.94
CA SER A 258 -1.17 -0.86 8.61
C SER A 258 -2.17 -2.01 8.42
N ASN A 259 -3.13 -2.16 9.32
CA ASN A 259 -4.19 -3.18 9.29
C ASN A 259 -3.66 -4.62 9.30
N PHE A 260 -2.49 -4.87 9.88
CA PHE A 260 -2.01 -6.23 10.15
C PHE A 260 -2.49 -6.68 11.53
N PHE A 261 -2.99 -7.91 11.62
CA PHE A 261 -3.24 -8.54 12.90
C PHE A 261 -1.91 -9.00 13.49
N GLU A 262 -1.57 -8.50 14.68
CA GLU A 262 -0.36 -8.92 15.40
C GLU A 262 -0.50 -10.38 15.87
N ILE A 263 0.34 -11.26 15.36
CA ILE A 263 0.36 -12.69 15.73
C ILE A 263 1.32 -12.93 16.89
N SER A 264 2.49 -12.29 16.84
CA SER A 264 3.48 -12.39 17.90
C SER A 264 4.40 -11.19 17.90
N SER A 265 4.73 -10.72 19.10
CA SER A 265 5.78 -9.75 19.35
C SER A 265 6.67 -10.29 20.47
N LYS A 266 7.97 -10.34 20.19
CA LYS A 266 8.98 -10.83 21.14
C LYS A 266 10.13 -9.85 21.17
N SER A 267 10.65 -9.59 22.36
CA SER A 267 11.83 -8.78 22.56
C SER A 267 12.74 -9.48 23.56
N ASP A 268 13.91 -9.86 23.10
CA ASP A 268 14.95 -10.53 23.88
C ASP A 268 16.18 -9.64 23.98
N MET A 269 16.96 -9.83 25.04
CA MET A 269 18.24 -9.15 25.22
C MET A 269 19.32 -10.19 25.45
N LYS A 270 20.37 -10.19 24.62
CA LYS A 270 21.51 -11.10 24.74
C LYS A 270 22.79 -10.31 24.59
N GLU A 271 23.67 -10.41 25.59
CA GLU A 271 25.02 -9.79 25.56
C GLU A 271 25.00 -8.28 25.28
N GLY A 272 23.97 -7.57 25.78
CA GLY A 272 23.81 -6.13 25.56
C GLY A 272 23.31 -5.75 24.16
N ILE A 273 22.95 -6.74 23.33
CA ILE A 273 22.26 -6.54 22.04
C ILE A 273 20.79 -6.87 22.24
N ALA A 274 19.93 -5.93 21.85
CA ALA A 274 18.49 -6.12 21.80
C ALA A 274 18.11 -6.81 20.49
N PHE A 275 17.27 -7.84 20.57
CA PHE A 275 16.71 -8.58 19.45
C PHE A 275 15.20 -8.59 19.59
N SER A 276 14.49 -7.96 18.67
CA SER A 276 13.03 -7.93 18.70
C SER A 276 12.48 -8.44 17.38
N THR A 277 11.34 -9.12 17.43
CA THR A 277 10.65 -9.62 16.23
C THR A 277 9.16 -9.40 16.39
N ILE A 278 8.55 -8.83 15.34
CA ILE A 278 7.11 -8.59 15.23
C ILE A 278 6.64 -9.35 14.01
N THR A 279 5.56 -10.11 14.15
CA THR A 279 4.90 -10.82 13.04
C THR A 279 3.45 -10.40 12.96
N GLY A 280 2.99 -10.08 11.75
CA GLY A 280 1.60 -9.75 11.50
C GLY A 280 1.06 -10.38 10.23
N LEU A 281 -0.25 -10.52 10.14
CA LEU A 281 -0.94 -11.04 8.95
C LEU A 281 -2.17 -10.20 8.61
N ALA A 282 -2.36 -9.97 7.32
CA ALA A 282 -3.55 -9.35 6.79
C ALA A 282 -4.01 -10.08 5.53
N LYS A 283 -5.23 -9.77 5.10
CA LYS A 283 -5.79 -10.17 3.81
C LYS A 283 -6.13 -8.95 2.98
N GLY A 284 -5.91 -9.03 1.68
CA GLY A 284 -6.38 -8.04 0.73
C GLY A 284 -7.91 -7.95 0.75
N LYS A 285 -8.45 -6.72 0.84
CA LYS A 285 -9.90 -6.46 0.85
C LYS A 285 -10.61 -6.91 -0.42
N TYR A 286 -9.93 -6.87 -1.57
CA TYR A 286 -10.50 -7.15 -2.89
C TYR A 286 -10.08 -8.52 -3.42
N THR A 287 -8.80 -8.89 -3.30
CA THR A 287 -8.36 -10.21 -3.80
C THR A 287 -8.61 -11.32 -2.78
N GLY A 288 -8.77 -10.99 -1.49
CA GLY A 288 -8.85 -11.96 -0.40
C GLY A 288 -7.52 -12.67 -0.09
N LYS A 289 -6.45 -12.32 -0.81
CA LYS A 289 -5.15 -12.97 -0.71
C LYS A 289 -4.41 -12.56 0.55
N SER A 290 -3.70 -13.50 1.16
CA SER A 290 -2.97 -13.26 2.41
C SER A 290 -1.64 -12.54 2.17
N VAL A 291 -1.30 -11.61 3.06
CA VAL A 291 0.03 -10.97 3.16
C VAL A 291 0.49 -10.97 4.61
N GLY A 292 1.65 -11.58 4.84
CA GLY A 292 2.32 -11.64 6.12
C GLY A 292 3.51 -10.69 6.18
N VAL A 293 3.75 -10.11 7.33
CA VAL A 293 4.91 -9.27 7.63
C VAL A 293 5.69 -9.85 8.80
N GLN A 294 7.01 -9.82 8.70
CA GLN A 294 7.94 -10.08 9.79
C GLN A 294 8.95 -8.93 9.85
N ILE A 295 8.99 -8.23 10.98
CA ILE A 295 9.92 -7.13 11.24
C ILE A 295 10.89 -7.60 12.33
N SER A 296 12.18 -7.70 11.99
CA SER A 296 13.23 -8.06 12.93
C SER A 296 14.12 -6.85 13.22
N ILE A 297 14.25 -6.49 14.49
CA ILE A 297 14.96 -5.29 14.94
C ILE A 297 16.14 -5.74 15.80
N THR A 298 17.32 -5.20 15.52
CA THR A 298 18.55 -5.53 16.23
C THR A 298 19.40 -4.30 16.47
N GLY A 299 20.16 -4.29 17.57
CA GLY A 299 21.15 -3.24 17.83
C GLY A 299 21.62 -3.20 19.29
N PRO A 300 22.59 -2.35 19.62
CA PRO A 300 23.07 -2.19 20.98
C PRO A 300 21.98 -1.60 21.88
N SER A 301 21.66 -2.28 22.98
CA SER A 301 20.57 -1.86 23.88
C SER A 301 20.85 -0.49 24.50
N LYS A 302 19.81 0.34 24.60
CA LYS A 302 19.86 1.72 25.14
C LYS A 302 20.84 2.65 24.41
N LYS A 303 21.37 2.24 23.26
CA LYS A 303 22.21 3.06 22.38
C LYS A 303 21.49 3.25 21.05
N LYS A 304 21.72 4.40 20.43
CA LYS A 304 21.17 4.69 19.11
C LYS A 304 21.87 3.83 18.06
N GLY A 305 21.16 3.51 16.97
CA GLY A 305 21.66 2.68 15.89
C GLY A 305 20.96 1.33 15.83
N ALA A 306 19.68 1.34 15.42
CA ALA A 306 18.91 0.14 15.19
C ALA A 306 19.06 -0.32 13.72
N THR A 307 19.10 -1.64 13.51
CA THR A 307 18.96 -2.28 12.20
C THR A 307 17.63 -3.01 12.17
N CYS A 308 16.80 -2.68 11.20
CA CYS A 308 15.48 -3.25 10.99
C CYS A 308 15.49 -4.03 9.68
N ILE A 309 15.09 -5.30 9.72
CA ILE A 309 14.89 -6.16 8.57
C ILE A 309 13.39 -6.35 8.41
N ILE A 310 12.84 -5.89 7.28
CA ILE A 310 11.43 -6.07 6.95
C ILE A 310 11.35 -7.18 5.93
N ARG A 311 10.69 -8.27 6.29
CA ARG A 311 10.33 -9.36 5.40
C ARG A 311 8.82 -9.36 5.20
N VAL A 312 8.39 -9.33 3.95
CA VAL A 312 6.98 -9.45 3.59
C VAL A 312 6.81 -10.67 2.71
N SER A 313 5.80 -11.48 3.02
CA SER A 313 5.42 -12.64 2.23
C SER A 313 3.98 -12.51 1.78
N GLY A 314 3.67 -12.89 0.54
CA GLY A 314 2.32 -12.78 -0.01
C GLY A 314 1.96 -13.91 -0.95
N GLU A 315 0.66 -14.22 -1.02
CA GLU A 315 0.11 -15.07 -2.10
C GLU A 315 0.13 -14.35 -3.45
N ASP A 316 0.21 -13.01 -3.45
CA ASP A 316 0.36 -12.18 -4.63
C ASP A 316 1.70 -11.43 -4.60
N GLN A 317 2.54 -11.67 -5.59
CA GLN A 317 3.80 -10.96 -5.75
C GLN A 317 3.60 -9.45 -5.88
N ALA A 318 2.49 -9.01 -6.47
CA ALA A 318 2.17 -7.60 -6.64
C ALA A 318 1.92 -6.87 -5.31
N MET A 319 1.65 -7.59 -4.22
CA MET A 319 1.45 -7.00 -2.89
C MET A 319 2.74 -6.85 -2.08
N ILE A 320 3.77 -7.65 -2.39
CA ILE A 320 4.99 -7.76 -1.57
C ILE A 320 5.79 -6.46 -1.59
N LEU A 321 6.22 -6.00 -2.79
CA LEU A 321 7.09 -4.82 -2.89
C LEU A 321 6.39 -3.53 -2.44
N PRO A 322 5.11 -3.27 -2.79
CA PRO A 322 4.41 -2.09 -2.27
C PRO A 322 4.30 -2.09 -0.75
N ALA A 323 4.01 -3.24 -0.12
CA ALA A 323 3.94 -3.33 1.34
C ALA A 323 5.32 -3.10 1.99
N ILE A 324 6.40 -3.63 1.40
CA ILE A 324 7.76 -3.36 1.85
C ILE A 324 8.07 -1.87 1.78
N ASP A 325 7.76 -1.22 0.66
CA ASP A 325 8.04 0.20 0.44
C ASP A 325 7.25 1.09 1.43
N ASP A 326 5.97 0.80 1.67
CA ASP A 326 5.15 1.55 2.63
C ASP A 326 5.66 1.37 4.07
N LEU A 327 5.91 0.13 4.49
CA LEU A 327 6.48 -0.15 5.82
C LEU A 327 7.85 0.52 5.99
N LYS A 328 8.72 0.45 4.98
CA LYS A 328 10.03 1.10 4.99
C LYS A 328 9.91 2.61 5.13
N GLU A 329 9.02 3.24 4.37
CA GLU A 329 8.80 4.68 4.41
C GLU A 329 8.29 5.10 5.80
N ARG A 330 7.26 4.42 6.33
CA ARG A 330 6.72 4.67 7.68
C ARG A 330 7.77 4.44 8.76
N LEU A 331 8.57 3.39 8.66
CA LEU A 331 9.61 3.05 9.61
C LEU A 331 10.77 4.04 9.58
N SER A 332 11.14 4.59 8.43
CA SER A 332 12.20 5.61 8.31
C SER A 332 11.74 7.04 8.62
N ALA A 333 10.44 7.34 8.46
CA ALA A 333 9.91 8.67 8.70
C ALA A 333 9.84 9.02 10.20
N TRP A 334 10.04 10.29 10.54
CA TRP A 334 9.66 10.79 11.87
C TRP A 334 8.15 11.00 11.88
N LEU A 335 7.44 10.33 12.79
CA LEU A 335 5.98 10.38 12.85
C LEU A 335 5.54 11.20 14.07
N CYS A 336 4.46 11.98 13.91
CA CYS A 336 3.80 12.63 15.02
C CYS A 336 3.31 11.58 16.04
N PRO A 337 3.58 11.73 17.36
CA PRO A 337 3.20 10.73 18.36
C PRO A 337 1.69 10.61 18.58
N LEU A 338 0.90 11.60 18.15
CA LEU A 338 -0.56 11.62 18.33
C LEU A 338 -1.33 11.11 17.10
N CYS A 339 -0.94 11.54 15.90
CA CYS A 339 -1.68 11.26 14.67
C CYS A 339 -0.89 10.46 13.64
N SER A 340 0.35 10.07 13.96
CA SER A 340 1.24 9.26 13.13
C SER A 340 1.56 9.83 11.74
N SER A 341 1.22 11.10 11.50
CA SER A 341 1.56 11.78 10.25
C SER A 341 3.06 12.12 10.19
N PRO A 342 3.69 12.05 9.00
CA PRO A 342 5.12 12.29 8.86
C PRO A 342 5.46 13.76 9.15
N LEU A 343 6.54 14.00 9.89
CA LEU A 343 7.08 15.32 10.18
C LEU A 343 8.02 15.77 9.05
N THR A 344 8.02 17.07 8.74
CA THR A 344 8.95 17.65 7.77
C THR A 344 10.40 17.57 8.28
N LEU A 345 11.38 17.61 7.36
CA LEU A 345 12.79 17.61 7.76
C LEU A 345 13.17 18.79 8.68
N GLU A 346 12.54 19.95 8.47
CA GLU A 346 12.69 21.13 9.31
C GLU A 346 12.15 20.87 10.72
N ASN A 347 10.94 20.32 10.83
CA ASN A 347 10.34 19.92 12.10
C ASN A 347 11.22 18.91 12.85
N VAL A 348 11.80 17.95 12.13
CA VAL A 348 12.73 16.97 12.70
C VAL A 348 14.03 17.64 13.17
N ALA A 349 14.58 18.57 12.40
CA ALA A 349 15.77 19.32 12.80
C ALA A 349 15.52 20.18 14.05
N ASP A 350 14.35 20.82 14.14
CA ASP A 350 13.96 21.62 15.30
C ASP A 350 13.72 20.77 16.55
N LEU A 351 13.06 19.61 16.41
CA LEU A 351 12.96 18.61 17.49
C LEU A 351 14.34 18.10 17.93
N LYS A 352 15.25 17.86 16.99
CA LYS A 352 16.65 17.48 17.29
C LYS A 352 17.38 18.58 18.06
N ALA A 353 17.06 19.85 17.81
CA ALA A 353 17.58 21.01 18.53
C ALA A 353 16.87 21.27 19.88
N GLY A 354 15.93 20.42 20.29
CA GLY A 354 15.19 20.57 21.55
C GLY A 354 14.09 21.65 21.51
N LYS A 355 13.72 22.13 20.32
CA LYS A 355 12.60 23.07 20.16
C LYS A 355 11.28 22.32 20.16
N VAL A 356 10.23 23.01 20.63
CA VAL A 356 8.86 22.55 20.48
C VAL A 356 8.40 22.89 19.06
N ILE A 357 7.88 21.91 18.34
CA ILE A 357 7.26 22.08 17.03
C ILE A 357 5.74 21.89 17.12
N GLU A 358 5.00 22.31 16.10
CA GLU A 358 3.60 21.92 15.92
C GLU A 358 3.49 20.93 14.76
N CYS A 359 2.73 19.85 14.97
CA CYS A 359 2.42 18.92 13.89
C CYS A 359 1.62 19.65 12.79
N PRO A 360 2.04 19.62 11.51
CA PRO A 360 1.35 20.33 10.45
C PRO A 360 -0.02 19.71 10.10
N PHE A 361 -0.32 18.52 10.62
CA PHE A 361 -1.56 17.79 10.35
C PHE A 361 -2.60 17.93 11.48
N CYS A 362 -2.19 17.74 12.74
CA CYS A 362 -3.10 17.78 13.89
C CYS A 362 -2.87 18.95 14.85
N CYS A 363 -1.90 19.82 14.57
CA CYS A 363 -1.54 20.99 15.38
C CYS A 363 -1.15 20.69 16.83
N VAL A 364 -0.84 19.43 17.19
CA VAL A 364 -0.32 19.11 18.53
C VAL A 364 1.11 19.63 18.66
N SER A 365 1.42 20.24 19.79
CA SER A 365 2.78 20.65 20.13
C SER A 365 3.61 19.43 20.54
N ILE A 366 4.76 19.22 19.90
CA ILE A 366 5.68 18.11 20.15
C ILE A 366 6.99 18.71 20.66
N GLY A 367 7.36 18.37 21.88
CA GLY A 367 8.64 18.73 22.49
C GLY A 367 9.38 17.48 22.94
N ARG A 368 10.68 17.61 23.15
CA ARG A 368 11.54 16.52 23.65
C ARG A 368 11.70 16.54 25.16
#